data_AF-F9P5Q0-F1
#
_entry.id   AF-F9P5Q0-F1
#
_cell.length_a   1.000
_cell.length_b   1.000
_cell.length_c   1.000
_cell.angle_alpha   90.00
_cell.angle_beta   90.00
_cell.angle_gamma   90.00
#
_symmetry.space_group_name_H-M   'P 1'
#
loop_
_entity.id
_entity.type
_entity.pdbx_description
1 polymer ?
#
loop_
_entity_poly.entity_id
_entity_poly.type
_entity_poly.pdbx_seq_one_letter_code
_entity_poly.pdbx_strand_id
1 'polypeptide(L)'
;MTKGKTREHIRQGLQDIISFLKERNFTNVCEQTGKAGQVDVYQVGGNLLLLSPEAFQELSSDLSIANQAYDHQKESILAGTVGAFLGSLIGGIVTLVIAQLGYVAVVSGIVMGVCTVKGYELLGKKLSKVGIAISVVFMLIMMLVAHQFDYAIQLAKAERADVFTAFTYLINYILNGNEVHISYWTNLGLLLLFTGAGAVGTIISALSAQSQKYLTRKLG
;
A
#
# COMPACT_ATOMS: atom_id res chain seq x y z
N MET A 1 -33.94 -5.33 9.07
CA MET A 1 -34.01 -6.37 8.02
C MET A 1 -33.03 -7.48 8.37
N THR A 2 -33.48 -8.74 8.38
CA THR A 2 -32.61 -9.91 8.55
C THR A 2 -31.87 -10.23 7.25
N LYS A 3 -30.62 -10.71 7.35
CA LYS A 3 -29.76 -11.07 6.19
C LYS A 3 -30.46 -11.95 5.14
N GLY A 4 -31.41 -12.80 5.57
CA GLY A 4 -32.20 -13.67 4.69
C GLY A 4 -33.18 -12.93 3.77
N LYS A 5 -33.90 -11.91 4.25
CA LYS A 5 -34.84 -11.13 3.41
C LYS A 5 -34.08 -10.29 2.37
N THR A 6 -32.93 -9.72 2.75
CA THR A 6 -32.09 -8.97 1.80
C THR A 6 -31.60 -9.85 0.64
N ARG A 7 -31.21 -11.11 0.92
CA ARG A 7 -30.76 -12.04 -0.13
C ARG A 7 -31.87 -12.35 -1.13
N GLU A 8 -33.10 -12.56 -0.67
CA GLU A 8 -34.21 -12.83 -1.58
C GLU A 8 -34.60 -11.62 -2.43
N HIS A 9 -34.60 -10.43 -1.85
CA HIS A 9 -34.88 -9.21 -2.62
C HIS A 9 -33.82 -8.98 -3.70
N ILE A 10 -32.54 -9.26 -3.41
CA ILE A 10 -31.46 -9.19 -4.41
C ILE A 10 -31.67 -10.24 -5.51
N ARG A 11 -32.06 -11.47 -5.16
CA ARG A 11 -32.31 -12.53 -6.14
C ARG A 11 -33.48 -12.20 -7.05
N GLN A 12 -34.58 -11.70 -6.49
CA GLN A 12 -35.73 -11.22 -7.26
C GLN A 12 -35.34 -10.06 -8.17
N GLY A 13 -34.67 -9.03 -7.65
CA GLY A 13 -34.24 -7.90 -8.47
C GLY A 13 -33.31 -8.30 -9.62
N LEU A 14 -32.38 -9.23 -9.38
CA LEU A 14 -31.53 -9.79 -10.44
C LEU A 14 -32.35 -10.53 -11.50
N GLN A 15 -33.34 -11.34 -11.10
CA GLN A 15 -34.23 -12.03 -12.04
C GLN A 15 -35.05 -11.05 -12.87
N ASP A 16 -35.59 -9.99 -12.25
CA ASP A 16 -36.37 -8.96 -12.93
C ASP A 16 -35.53 -8.20 -13.97
N ILE A 17 -34.28 -7.85 -13.61
CA ILE A 17 -33.33 -7.21 -14.53
C ILE A 17 -33.00 -8.14 -15.70
N ILE A 18 -32.71 -9.42 -15.43
CA ILE A 18 -32.41 -10.39 -16.49
C ILE A 18 -33.60 -10.55 -17.45
N SER A 19 -34.82 -10.60 -16.92
CA SER A 19 -36.05 -10.67 -17.73
C SER A 19 -36.23 -9.42 -18.59
N PHE A 20 -36.08 -8.22 -18.01
CA PHE A 20 -36.14 -6.95 -18.73
C PHE A 20 -35.13 -6.87 -19.88
N LEU A 21 -33.89 -7.32 -19.64
CA LEU A 21 -32.83 -7.34 -20.66
C LEU A 21 -33.17 -8.31 -21.80
N LYS A 22 -33.69 -9.50 -21.47
CA LYS A 22 -34.11 -10.49 -22.47
C LYS A 22 -35.30 -10.01 -23.32
N GLU A 23 -36.30 -9.38 -22.70
CA GLU A 23 -37.46 -8.81 -23.42
C GLU A 23 -37.06 -7.74 -24.43
N ARG A 24 -35.98 -7.00 -24.16
CA ARG A 24 -35.44 -5.96 -25.04
C ARG A 24 -34.41 -6.47 -26.05
N ASN A 25 -34.21 -7.79 -26.15
CA ASN A 25 -33.23 -8.43 -27.05
C ASN A 25 -31.77 -8.00 -26.81
N PHE A 26 -31.40 -7.65 -25.58
CA PHE A 26 -29.98 -7.48 -25.25
C PHE A 26 -29.27 -8.84 -25.27
N THR A 27 -28.07 -8.86 -25.82
CA THR A 27 -27.20 -10.05 -25.86
C THR A 27 -25.91 -9.79 -25.10
N ASN A 28 -25.32 -10.86 -24.57
CA ASN A 28 -24.00 -10.77 -23.96
C ASN A 28 -22.96 -10.55 -25.06
N VAL A 29 -22.05 -9.62 -24.81
CA VAL A 29 -20.97 -9.28 -25.72
C VAL A 29 -19.65 -9.35 -24.97
N CYS A 30 -18.57 -9.61 -25.70
CA CYS A 30 -17.23 -9.56 -25.13
C CYS A 30 -16.90 -8.09 -24.78
N GLU A 31 -16.49 -7.83 -23.54
CA GLU A 31 -16.16 -6.46 -23.07
C GLU A 31 -15.01 -5.83 -23.86
N GLN A 32 -14.08 -6.64 -24.36
CA GLN A 32 -12.94 -6.15 -25.14
C GLN A 32 -13.29 -5.87 -26.60
N THR A 33 -14.07 -6.74 -27.25
CA THR A 33 -14.29 -6.69 -28.70
C THR A 33 -15.66 -6.17 -29.11
N GLY A 34 -16.61 -6.08 -28.17
CA GLY A 34 -18.00 -5.67 -28.42
C GLY A 34 -18.81 -6.66 -29.27
N LYS A 35 -18.24 -7.83 -29.61
CA LYS A 35 -18.90 -8.82 -30.46
C LYS A 35 -19.79 -9.74 -29.62
N ALA A 36 -20.98 -10.02 -30.15
CA ALA A 36 -21.87 -11.05 -29.63
C ALA A 36 -21.31 -12.44 -29.97
N GLY A 37 -21.40 -13.37 -29.02
CA GLY A 37 -20.87 -14.72 -29.20
C GLY A 37 -20.81 -15.51 -27.88
N GLN A 38 -20.05 -16.60 -27.88
CA GLN A 38 -19.77 -17.33 -26.64
C GLN A 38 -18.85 -16.47 -25.77
N VAL A 39 -19.38 -15.98 -24.65
CA VAL A 39 -18.65 -15.22 -23.66
C VAL A 39 -18.84 -15.85 -22.29
N ASP A 40 -17.72 -15.97 -21.59
CA ASP A 40 -17.61 -16.58 -20.28
C ASP A 40 -16.97 -15.57 -19.31
N VAL A 41 -17.05 -15.82 -18.01
CA VAL A 41 -16.46 -14.94 -17.00
C VAL A 41 -15.02 -15.35 -16.75
N TYR A 42 -14.11 -14.41 -16.99
CA TYR A 42 -12.67 -14.57 -16.76
C TYR A 42 -12.19 -13.59 -15.69
N GLN A 43 -11.24 -14.04 -14.89
CA GLN A 43 -10.42 -13.17 -14.06
C GLN A 43 -9.20 -12.75 -14.85
N VAL A 44 -9.00 -11.45 -14.99
CA VAL A 44 -7.82 -10.87 -15.63
C VAL A 44 -7.31 -9.76 -14.71
N GLY A 45 -6.13 -9.98 -14.12
CA GLY A 45 -5.63 -9.13 -13.07
C GLY A 45 -6.50 -9.24 -11.80
N GLY A 46 -6.81 -8.07 -11.20
CA GLY A 46 -7.78 -7.94 -10.11
C GLY A 46 -9.25 -7.84 -10.56
N ASN A 47 -9.54 -7.93 -11.87
CA ASN A 47 -10.86 -7.65 -12.43
C ASN A 47 -11.54 -8.93 -12.94
N LEU A 48 -12.88 -8.92 -12.92
CA LEU A 48 -13.73 -9.92 -13.55
C LEU A 48 -14.29 -9.34 -14.84
N LEU A 49 -14.06 -10.01 -15.97
CA LEU A 49 -14.45 -9.55 -17.29
C LEU A 49 -15.22 -10.65 -18.03
N LEU A 50 -16.27 -10.26 -18.75
CA LEU A 50 -16.97 -11.09 -19.73
C LEU A 50 -16.20 -11.05 -21.05
N LEU A 51 -15.48 -12.11 -21.38
CA LEU A 51 -14.62 -12.18 -22.57
C LEU A 51 -14.99 -13.36 -23.45
N SER A 52 -14.69 -13.26 -24.74
CA SER A 52 -14.63 -14.43 -25.61
C SER A 52 -13.31 -15.18 -25.39
N PRO A 53 -13.21 -16.47 -25.76
CA PRO A 53 -11.98 -17.24 -25.60
C PRO A 53 -10.76 -16.61 -26.28
N GLU A 54 -10.95 -16.00 -27.46
CA GLU A 54 -9.88 -15.35 -28.23
C GLU A 54 -9.39 -14.09 -27.53
N ALA A 55 -10.33 -13.24 -27.09
CA ALA A 55 -10.05 -12.02 -26.33
C ALA A 55 -9.30 -12.34 -25.02
N PHE A 56 -9.74 -13.37 -24.31
CA PHE A 56 -9.05 -13.84 -23.11
C PHE A 56 -7.64 -14.34 -23.40
N GLN A 57 -7.44 -15.08 -24.49
CA GLN A 57 -6.12 -15.61 -24.86
C GLN A 57 -5.14 -14.48 -25.21
N GLU A 58 -5.59 -13.49 -25.97
CA GLU A 58 -4.80 -12.29 -26.32
C GLU A 58 -4.41 -11.51 -25.07
N LEU A 59 -5.39 -11.16 -24.23
CA LEU A 59 -5.15 -10.39 -23.01
C LEU A 59 -4.29 -11.14 -21.99
N SER A 60 -4.45 -12.47 -21.91
CA SER A 60 -3.59 -13.31 -21.07
C SER A 60 -2.17 -13.39 -21.60
N SER A 61 -1.99 -13.45 -22.92
CA SER A 61 -0.67 -13.44 -23.56
C SER A 61 0.05 -12.12 -23.30
N ASP A 62 -0.62 -10.99 -23.52
CA ASP A 62 -0.06 -9.66 -23.28
C ASP A 62 0.37 -9.47 -21.82
N LEU A 63 -0.45 -9.90 -20.87
CA LEU A 63 -0.09 -9.87 -19.45
C LEU A 63 1.07 -10.80 -19.12
N SER A 64 1.14 -11.99 -19.73
CA SER A 64 2.28 -12.89 -19.53
C SER A 64 3.59 -12.32 -20.07
N ILE A 65 3.55 -11.63 -21.22
CA ILE A 65 4.68 -10.91 -21.82
C ILE A 65 5.09 -9.75 -20.91
N ALA A 66 4.14 -8.96 -20.42
CA ALA A 66 4.39 -7.87 -19.49
C ALA A 66 4.97 -8.36 -18.15
N ASN A 67 4.55 -9.53 -17.67
CA ASN A 67 5.10 -10.15 -16.46
C ASN A 67 6.55 -10.58 -16.69
N GLN A 68 6.83 -11.28 -17.80
CA GLN A 68 8.20 -11.65 -18.18
C GLN A 68 9.09 -10.42 -18.35
N ALA A 69 8.60 -9.37 -19.00
CA ALA A 69 9.33 -8.11 -19.18
C ALA A 69 9.67 -7.45 -17.84
N TYR A 70 8.74 -7.47 -16.87
CA TYR A 70 8.99 -6.99 -15.51
C TYR A 70 9.99 -7.88 -14.76
N ASP A 71 9.89 -9.20 -14.88
CA ASP A 71 10.79 -10.12 -14.22
C ASP A 71 12.22 -10.04 -14.76
N HIS A 72 12.38 -9.82 -16.06
CA HIS A 72 13.67 -9.58 -16.71
C HIS A 72 14.16 -8.13 -16.58
N GLN A 73 13.35 -7.22 -16.06
CA GLN A 73 13.77 -5.84 -15.85
C GLN A 73 14.88 -5.79 -14.80
N LYS A 74 16.00 -5.18 -15.17
CA LYS A 74 17.13 -4.98 -14.25
C LYS A 74 16.70 -4.00 -13.16
N GLU A 75 16.70 -4.48 -11.92
CA GLU A 75 16.49 -3.64 -10.75
C GLU A 75 17.65 -2.65 -10.61
N SER A 76 17.32 -1.37 -10.50
CA SER A 76 18.28 -0.32 -10.21
C SER A 76 18.35 -0.12 -8.69
N ILE A 77 19.15 -0.92 -8.01
CA ILE A 77 19.24 -0.88 -6.53
C ILE A 77 19.62 0.53 -6.05
N LEU A 78 20.57 1.19 -6.72
CA LEU A 78 20.99 2.55 -6.38
C LEU A 78 19.84 3.56 -6.50
N ALA A 79 19.13 3.55 -7.63
CA ALA A 79 18.01 4.48 -7.83
C ALA A 79 16.84 4.15 -6.88
N GLY A 80 16.54 2.88 -6.66
CA GLY A 80 15.55 2.43 -5.69
C GLY A 80 15.90 2.86 -4.26
N THR A 81 17.18 2.81 -3.87
CA THR A 81 17.66 3.28 -2.56
C THR A 81 17.39 4.79 -2.38
N VAL A 82 17.69 5.60 -3.39
CA VAL A 82 17.34 7.04 -3.40
C VAL A 82 15.82 7.21 -3.30
N GLY A 83 15.05 6.38 -3.98
CA GLY A 83 13.59 6.38 -3.94
C GLY A 83 13.02 6.04 -2.57
N ALA A 84 13.56 5.01 -1.90
CA ALA A 84 13.22 4.66 -0.53
C ALA A 84 13.55 5.81 0.44
N PHE A 85 14.73 6.42 0.29
CA PHE A 85 15.10 7.57 1.12
C PHE A 85 14.11 8.72 0.97
N LEU A 86 13.85 9.18 -0.25
CA LEU A 86 12.88 10.26 -0.51
C LEU A 86 11.45 9.88 -0.06
N GLY A 87 11.04 8.65 -0.32
CA GLY A 87 9.75 8.12 0.11
C GLY A 87 9.60 8.10 1.63
N SER A 88 10.61 7.64 2.35
CA SER A 88 10.64 7.62 3.81
C SER A 88 10.72 9.01 4.43
N LEU A 89 11.35 9.98 3.75
CA LEU A 89 11.36 11.37 4.18
C LEU A 89 9.94 11.97 4.13
N ILE A 90 9.24 11.78 3.02
CA ILE A 90 7.83 12.22 2.88
C ILE A 90 6.96 11.50 3.90
N GLY A 91 7.10 10.17 4.03
CA GLY A 91 6.37 9.37 5.00
C GLY A 91 6.62 9.81 6.45
N GLY A 92 7.85 10.20 6.78
CA GLY A 92 8.25 10.72 8.08
C GLY A 92 7.61 12.07 8.40
N ILE A 93 7.61 13.00 7.44
CA ILE A 93 6.94 14.29 7.61
C ILE A 93 5.43 14.09 7.84
N VAL A 94 4.78 13.24 7.05
CA VAL A 94 3.35 12.96 7.24
C VAL A 94 3.09 12.28 8.60
N THR A 95 3.96 11.36 9.00
CA THR A 95 3.90 10.72 10.33
C THR A 95 4.01 11.73 11.46
N LEU A 96 4.91 12.71 11.35
CA LEU A 96 5.05 13.80 12.32
C LEU A 96 3.78 14.65 12.42
N VAL A 97 3.17 14.98 11.28
CA VAL A 97 1.91 15.74 11.27
C VAL A 97 0.79 14.94 11.93
N ILE A 98 0.68 13.65 11.64
CA ILE A 98 -0.30 12.74 12.25
C ILE A 98 -0.09 12.64 13.77
N ALA A 99 1.17 12.54 14.22
CA ALA A 99 1.53 12.49 15.63
C ALA A 99 1.11 13.78 16.37
N GLN A 100 1.36 14.95 15.79
CA GLN A 100 0.93 16.23 16.37
C GLN A 100 -0.59 16.41 16.47
N LEU A 101 -1.36 15.69 15.65
CA LEU A 101 -2.81 15.68 15.69
C LEU A 101 -3.38 14.64 16.68
N GLY A 102 -2.52 13.84 17.33
CA GLY A 102 -2.93 12.83 18.31
C GLY A 102 -3.59 11.59 17.69
N TYR A 103 -3.38 11.33 16.39
CA TYR A 103 -3.96 10.17 15.69
C TYR A 103 -3.16 8.87 15.91
N VAL A 104 -3.81 7.74 15.59
CA VAL A 104 -3.31 6.38 15.85
C VAL A 104 -2.07 6.03 15.01
N ALA A 105 -1.03 5.53 15.67
CA ALA A 105 0.27 5.16 15.10
C ALA A 105 0.24 4.09 13.98
N VAL A 106 -0.86 3.33 13.85
CA VAL A 106 -1.01 2.34 12.76
C VAL A 106 -1.15 3.04 11.40
N VAL A 107 -1.86 4.18 11.34
CA VAL A 107 -2.08 4.91 10.09
C VAL A 107 -0.78 5.50 9.57
N SER A 108 0.03 6.08 10.47
CA SER A 108 1.38 6.56 10.12
C SER A 108 2.27 5.44 9.60
N GLY A 109 2.14 4.23 10.17
CA GLY A 109 2.88 3.05 9.70
C GLY A 109 2.55 2.65 8.27
N ILE A 110 1.27 2.69 7.89
CA ILE A 110 0.83 2.40 6.53
C ILE A 110 1.33 3.47 5.56
N VAL A 111 1.16 4.76 5.90
CA VAL A 111 1.63 5.87 5.04
C VAL A 111 3.14 5.79 4.83
N MET A 112 3.90 5.64 5.90
CA MET A 112 5.36 5.45 5.86
C MET A 112 5.74 4.25 4.98
N GLY A 113 5.06 3.12 5.16
CA GLY A 113 5.24 1.91 4.37
C GLY A 113 5.01 2.15 2.89
N VAL A 114 3.88 2.79 2.53
CA VAL A 114 3.50 2.98 1.13
C VAL A 114 4.47 3.93 0.48
N CYS A 115 4.75 5.08 1.08
CA CYS A 115 5.67 6.07 0.52
C CYS A 115 7.08 5.50 0.33
N THR A 116 7.60 4.75 1.30
CA THR A 116 8.97 4.18 1.23
C THR A 116 9.05 3.07 0.18
N VAL A 117 8.14 2.08 0.24
CA VAL A 117 8.17 0.92 -0.66
C VAL A 117 7.85 1.33 -2.10
N LYS A 118 6.84 2.18 -2.32
CA LYS A 118 6.52 2.69 -3.66
C LYS A 118 7.58 3.66 -4.16
N GLY A 119 8.20 4.45 -3.28
CA GLY A 119 9.36 5.26 -3.63
C GLY A 119 10.51 4.41 -4.18
N TYR A 120 10.83 3.29 -3.50
CA TYR A 120 11.81 2.33 -3.99
C TYR A 120 11.42 1.75 -5.34
N GLU A 121 10.21 1.18 -5.44
CA GLU A 121 9.73 0.51 -6.65
C GLU A 121 9.74 1.45 -7.87
N LEU A 122 9.35 2.72 -7.68
CA LEU A 122 9.26 3.72 -8.74
C LEU A 122 10.62 4.03 -9.37
N LEU A 123 11.66 4.26 -8.54
CA LEU A 123 13.00 4.58 -9.04
C LEU A 123 13.86 3.34 -9.32
N GLY A 124 13.62 2.26 -8.58
CA GLY A 124 14.28 0.96 -8.72
C GLY A 124 13.76 0.14 -9.90
N LYS A 125 12.60 0.51 -10.46
CA LYS A 125 11.82 -0.16 -11.53
C LYS A 125 11.24 -1.52 -11.16
N LYS A 126 11.82 -2.18 -10.16
CA LYS A 126 11.41 -3.47 -9.64
C LYS A 126 11.53 -3.46 -8.13
N LEU A 127 10.62 -4.15 -7.45
CA LEU A 127 10.70 -4.38 -6.01
C LEU A 127 11.16 -5.81 -5.74
N SER A 128 12.47 -6.00 -5.49
CA SER A 128 12.99 -7.31 -5.07
C SER A 128 12.98 -7.48 -3.55
N LYS A 129 13.37 -8.67 -3.08
CA LYS A 129 13.62 -8.92 -1.65
C LYS A 129 14.70 -7.98 -1.08
N VAL A 130 15.69 -7.61 -1.88
CA VAL A 130 16.73 -6.63 -1.49
C VAL A 130 16.11 -5.25 -1.36
N GLY A 131 15.26 -4.84 -2.30
CA GLY A 131 14.53 -3.58 -2.23
C GLY A 131 13.61 -3.45 -1.02
N ILE A 132 12.91 -4.54 -0.66
CA ILE A 132 12.11 -4.61 0.57
C ILE A 132 13.00 -4.43 1.79
N ALA A 133 14.13 -5.14 1.89
CA ALA A 133 15.05 -5.00 3.01
C ALA A 133 15.59 -3.56 3.17
N ILE A 134 16.00 -2.93 2.07
CA ILE A 134 16.45 -1.52 2.06
C ILE A 134 15.32 -0.59 2.54
N SER A 135 14.10 -0.79 2.03
CA SER A 135 12.94 0.01 2.43
C SER A 135 12.65 -0.12 3.93
N VAL A 136 12.72 -1.33 4.49
CA VAL A 136 12.54 -1.58 5.93
C VAL A 136 13.58 -0.84 6.77
N VAL A 137 14.84 -0.85 6.35
CA VAL A 137 15.91 -0.11 7.05
C VAL A 137 15.61 1.39 7.06
N PHE A 138 15.25 1.98 5.91
CA PHE A 138 14.90 3.41 5.86
C PHE A 138 13.66 3.75 6.69
N MET A 139 12.64 2.89 6.69
CA MET A 139 11.47 3.07 7.56
C MET A 139 11.86 3.12 9.03
N LEU A 140 12.71 2.20 9.49
CA LEU A 140 13.17 2.19 10.89
C LEU A 140 13.96 3.46 11.24
N ILE A 141 14.93 3.83 10.39
CA ILE A 141 15.75 5.03 10.60
C ILE A 141 14.86 6.27 10.65
N MET A 142 14.00 6.48 9.64
CA MET A 142 13.12 7.65 9.61
C MET A 142 12.10 7.66 10.74
N MET A 143 11.71 6.49 11.25
CA MET A 143 10.81 6.44 12.39
C MET A 143 11.49 6.89 13.69
N LEU A 144 12.75 6.52 13.90
CA LEU A 144 13.53 7.05 15.02
C LEU A 144 13.69 8.57 14.90
N VAL A 145 13.99 9.06 13.70
CA VAL A 145 14.11 10.50 13.44
C VAL A 145 12.77 11.21 13.71
N ALA A 146 11.66 10.69 13.22
CA ALA A 146 10.32 11.24 13.46
C ALA A 146 9.97 11.25 14.95
N HIS A 147 10.25 10.17 15.69
CA HIS A 147 10.04 10.15 17.14
C HIS A 147 10.82 11.25 17.87
N GLN A 148 12.08 11.45 17.46
CA GLN A 148 12.93 12.48 18.05
C GLN A 148 12.44 13.89 17.75
N PHE A 149 11.98 14.15 16.52
CA PHE A 149 11.37 15.42 16.17
C PHE A 149 10.05 15.65 16.91
N ASP A 150 9.21 14.63 17.07
CA ASP A 150 7.96 14.75 17.82
C ASP A 150 8.22 15.17 19.28
N TYR A 151 9.13 14.47 19.97
CA TYR A 151 9.53 14.83 21.33
C TYR A 151 10.19 16.22 21.41
N ALA A 152 11.05 16.57 20.45
CA ALA A 152 11.67 17.89 20.41
C ALA A 152 10.63 19.01 20.24
N ILE A 153 9.59 18.79 19.43
CA ILE A 153 8.48 19.73 19.26
C ILE A 153 7.67 19.89 20.55
N GLN A 154 7.41 18.79 21.26
CA GLN A 154 6.73 18.84 22.56
C GLN A 154 7.56 19.62 23.59
N LEU A 155 8.87 19.37 23.67
CA LEU A 155 9.79 20.08 24.57
C LEU A 155 9.92 21.57 24.21
N ALA A 156 10.06 21.89 22.92
CA ALA A 156 10.11 23.26 22.41
C ALA A 156 8.85 24.05 22.77
N LYS A 157 7.67 23.43 22.68
CA LYS A 157 6.39 24.03 23.10
C LYS A 157 6.33 24.29 24.59
N ALA A 158 6.88 23.39 25.43
CA ALA A 158 6.91 23.55 26.88
C ALA A 158 7.86 24.66 27.33
N GLU A 159 9.07 24.69 26.77
CA GLU A 159 10.15 25.62 27.15
C GLU A 159 10.15 26.93 26.35
N ARG A 160 9.20 27.11 25.42
CA ARG A 160 9.15 28.22 24.44
C ARG A 160 10.49 28.43 23.70
N ALA A 161 11.16 27.33 23.40
CA ALA A 161 12.44 27.30 22.69
C ALA A 161 12.23 26.97 21.20
N ASP A 162 13.30 27.13 20.42
CA ASP A 162 13.31 26.65 19.03
C ASP A 162 13.41 25.11 18.96
N VAL A 163 12.75 24.50 17.96
CA VAL A 163 12.66 23.04 17.82
C VAL A 163 14.03 22.42 17.60
N PHE A 164 14.91 23.05 16.82
CA PHE A 164 16.25 22.51 16.58
C PHE A 164 17.10 22.56 17.86
N THR A 165 16.95 23.63 18.64
CA THR A 165 17.62 23.74 19.95
C THR A 165 17.15 22.65 20.90
N ALA A 166 15.84 22.43 21.01
CA ALA A 166 15.25 21.37 21.81
C ALA A 166 15.67 19.97 21.33
N PHE A 167 15.79 19.77 20.02
CA PHE A 167 16.26 18.52 19.42
C PHE A 167 17.73 18.23 19.78
N THR A 168 18.62 19.21 19.62
CA THR A 168 20.03 19.06 20.00
C THR A 168 20.20 18.87 21.51
N TYR A 169 19.40 19.55 22.31
CA TYR A 169 19.39 19.32 23.76
C TYR A 169 18.97 17.88 24.09
N LEU A 170 17.85 17.41 23.52
CA LEU A 170 17.33 16.06 23.73
C LEU A 170 18.35 14.99 23.31
N ILE A 171 19.01 15.16 22.15
CA ILE A 171 20.01 14.19 21.67
C ILE A 171 21.19 14.12 22.63
N ASN A 172 21.72 15.27 23.07
CA ASN A 172 22.85 15.32 23.98
C ASN A 172 22.48 14.78 25.36
N TYR A 173 21.26 15.08 25.82
CA TYR A 173 20.74 14.57 27.09
C TYR A 173 20.70 13.04 27.10
N ILE A 174 20.18 12.42 26.03
CA ILE A 174 20.12 10.95 25.88
C ILE A 174 21.53 10.36 25.74
N LEU A 175 22.39 10.95 24.89
CA LEU A 175 23.74 10.43 24.63
C LEU A 175 24.65 10.49 25.85
N ASN A 176 24.45 11.45 26.74
CA ASN A 176 25.17 11.56 28.01
C ASN A 176 24.70 10.54 29.07
N GLY A 177 23.76 9.65 28.72
CA GLY A 177 23.26 8.62 29.62
C GLY A 177 22.27 9.11 30.66
N ASN A 178 21.74 10.33 30.50
CA ASN A 178 20.73 10.83 31.43
C ASN A 178 19.40 10.10 31.23
N GLU A 179 18.71 9.84 32.34
CA GLU A 179 17.42 9.15 32.29
C GLU A 179 16.35 10.07 31.72
N VAL A 180 15.73 9.62 30.62
CA VAL A 180 14.51 10.22 30.08
C VAL A 180 13.30 9.55 30.72
N HIS A 181 12.22 10.32 30.88
CA HIS A 181 10.96 9.81 31.39
C HIS A 181 10.52 8.54 30.65
N ILE A 182 9.99 7.55 31.37
CA ILE A 182 9.63 6.22 30.81
C ILE A 182 8.65 6.31 29.63
N SER A 183 7.85 7.37 29.58
CA SER A 183 6.93 7.65 28.46
C SER A 183 7.64 7.72 27.10
N TYR A 184 8.89 8.18 27.07
CA TYR A 184 9.70 8.24 25.85
C TYR A 184 9.93 6.85 25.27
N TRP A 185 10.35 5.89 26.11
CA TRP A 185 10.62 4.53 25.67
C TRP A 185 9.34 3.77 25.35
N THR A 186 8.25 3.99 26.11
CA THR A 186 6.96 3.34 25.82
C THR A 186 6.36 3.85 24.52
N ASN A 187 6.43 5.17 24.25
CA ASN A 187 5.93 5.75 23.01
C ASN A 187 6.76 5.28 21.81
N LEU A 188 8.08 5.23 21.95
CA LEU A 188 8.96 4.66 20.93
C LEU A 188 8.63 3.19 20.63
N GLY A 189 8.47 2.37 21.68
CA GLY A 189 8.10 0.96 21.52
C GLY A 189 6.75 0.78 20.83
N LEU A 190 5.76 1.57 21.21
CA LEU A 190 4.42 1.54 20.63
C LEU A 190 4.43 2.00 19.16
N LEU A 191 5.19 3.05 18.86
CA LEU A 191 5.40 3.59 17.52
C LEU A 191 6.04 2.56 16.60
N LEU A 192 7.09 1.88 17.06
CA LEU A 192 7.75 0.79 16.34
C LEU A 192 6.81 -0.41 16.13
N LEU A 193 6.03 -0.79 17.14
CA LEU A 193 5.09 -1.90 17.06
C LEU A 193 4.01 -1.65 16.00
N PHE A 194 3.33 -0.51 16.07
CA PHE A 194 2.25 -0.19 15.15
C PHE A 194 2.73 0.09 13.74
N THR A 195 3.93 0.65 13.62
CA THR A 195 4.56 0.88 12.32
C THR A 195 5.07 -0.39 11.70
N GLY A 196 5.63 -1.29 12.50
CA GLY A 196 5.95 -2.65 12.07
C GLY A 196 4.72 -3.36 11.52
N ALA A 197 3.59 -3.30 12.25
CA ALA A 197 2.32 -3.88 11.78
C ALA A 197 1.84 -3.24 10.46
N GLY A 198 1.84 -1.91 10.36
CA GLY A 198 1.46 -1.18 9.15
C GLY A 198 2.39 -1.47 7.96
N ALA A 199 3.70 -1.54 8.20
CA ALA A 199 4.71 -1.85 7.20
C ALA A 199 4.56 -3.27 6.68
N VAL A 200 4.33 -4.26 7.56
CA VAL A 200 4.06 -5.65 7.15
C VAL A 200 2.82 -5.71 6.26
N GLY A 201 1.71 -5.06 6.66
CA GLY A 201 0.49 -5.00 5.86
C GLY A 201 0.75 -4.36 4.48
N THR A 202 1.57 -3.31 4.44
CA THR A 202 1.91 -2.61 3.20
C THR A 202 2.79 -3.45 2.27
N ILE A 203 3.79 -4.16 2.81
CA ILE A 203 4.65 -5.05 2.04
C ILE A 203 3.83 -6.20 1.48
N ILE A 204 2.95 -6.80 2.28
CA ILE A 204 2.03 -7.85 1.81
C ILE A 204 1.14 -7.29 0.70
N SER A 205 0.59 -6.09 0.87
CA SER A 205 -0.25 -5.45 -0.13
C SER A 205 0.51 -5.15 -1.43
N ALA A 206 1.78 -4.74 -1.35
CA ALA A 206 2.61 -4.48 -2.52
C ALA A 206 2.90 -5.78 -3.29
N LEU A 207 3.27 -6.84 -2.57
CA LEU A 207 3.51 -8.17 -3.13
C LEU A 207 2.24 -8.77 -3.73
N SER A 208 1.10 -8.64 -3.04
CA SER A 208 -0.18 -9.15 -3.53
C SER A 208 -0.65 -8.39 -4.75
N ALA A 209 -0.51 -7.06 -4.78
CA ALA A 209 -0.85 -6.25 -5.94
C ALA A 209 -0.02 -6.65 -7.18
N GLN A 210 1.27 -6.93 -6.98
CA GLN A 210 2.14 -7.41 -8.05
C GLN A 210 1.71 -8.80 -8.55
N SER A 211 1.42 -9.74 -7.65
CA SER A 211 0.95 -11.08 -8.03
C SER A 211 -0.42 -11.06 -8.72
N GLN A 212 -1.36 -10.25 -8.22
CA GLN A 212 -2.70 -10.13 -8.77
C GLN A 212 -2.69 -9.49 -10.16
N LYS A 213 -1.80 -8.54 -10.44
CA LYS A 213 -1.73 -7.83 -11.72
C LYS A 213 -1.60 -8.76 -12.94
N TYR A 214 -0.96 -9.91 -12.77
CA TYR A 214 -0.68 -10.87 -13.85
C TYR A 214 -1.47 -12.18 -13.73
N LEU A 215 -2.43 -12.26 -12.81
CA LEU A 215 -3.27 -13.46 -12.63
C LEU A 215 -4.32 -13.53 -13.75
N THR A 216 -4.39 -14.67 -14.44
CA THR A 216 -5.43 -14.95 -15.43
C THR A 216 -6.05 -16.32 -15.17
N ARG A 217 -7.38 -16.40 -15.13
CA ARG A 217 -8.11 -17.65 -14.90
C ARG A 217 -9.54 -17.60 -15.43
N LYS A 218 -10.03 -18.70 -16.02
CA LYS A 218 -11.45 -18.89 -16.33
C LYS A 218 -12.25 -19.23 -15.06
N LEU A 219 -13.36 -18.52 -14.81
CA LEU A 219 -14.19 -18.70 -13.62
C LEU A 219 -15.54 -19.38 -13.89
N GLY A 220 -16.06 -19.28 -15.11
CA GLY A 220 -17.31 -19.92 -15.51
C GLY A 220 -17.55 -19.69 -16.98
#